data_AF-A0A926PZ06-F1
#
_entry.id   AF-A0A926PZ06-F1
#
_cell.length_a   1.000
_cell.length_b   1.000
_cell.length_c   1.000
_cell.angle_alpha   90.00
_cell.angle_beta   90.00
_cell.angle_gamma   90.00
#
_symmetry.space_group_name_H-M   'P 1'
#
loop_
_entity.id
_entity.type
_entity.pdbx_description
1 polymer ?
#
loop_
_entity_poly.entity_id
_entity_poly.type
_entity_poly.pdbx_seq_one_letter_code
_entity_poly.pdbx_strand_id
1 'polypeptide(L)'
;MTRGRDGVGGPAAEQHVSADHSEQQHGSADHTRQRGPSARTRQRALLAAVLAAIVVFSTAIYVGVASDDGRNSRSALSEGRIQRNSAAPASTGTWVGAWSASPAGGEPGTEITGMAGRSVRNVVHANVGGTSARVTLSNLHGQSPLTITHASIALAAGSDTPAAEAETMRRLTFDGGPTAVIPPGQQILSDAVRIAVPHDSDVLITTYSPAGSGPVTYHPHARQMSYVAQGDRTEDVSPAAYTERAEAWRYLTALDVLSRESDGTVVVFGDSLTDGNRSTVGANARWTDVLADRLRGAIESGRDVPRYSVVNQGISGNRILSDGRGLPHARIRSRGGTPVADNPSGLSRFPRDVLDRANVKVVVIALGVNDILRTPSITGPDRILTGLRTLVDQAHARGLKVVGATLMPFHGRRGYTDVRESVRQRINAEIRAGRVFDAVADFDKALRDPYAPRRLRADHDSGDHLHPSDKGYAQMANSFGLDTLKGAAPAEL
;
A
#
# COMPACT_ATOMS: atom_id res chain seq x y z
N MET A 1 -42.20 40.88 -33.62
CA MET A 1 -43.01 40.86 -34.86
C MET A 1 -42.06 40.87 -36.06
N THR A 2 -42.53 40.48 -37.28
CA THR A 2 -41.82 40.57 -38.61
C THR A 2 -40.44 39.87 -38.72
N ARG A 3 -40.11 38.89 -39.59
CA ARG A 3 -40.39 38.59 -41.04
C ARG A 3 -40.00 39.73 -41.99
N GLY A 4 -39.30 39.54 -43.12
CA GLY A 4 -38.65 38.38 -43.78
C GLY A 4 -37.64 38.91 -44.84
N ARG A 5 -36.60 38.20 -45.31
CA ARG A 5 -36.49 36.99 -46.18
C ARG A 5 -36.37 37.33 -47.69
N ASP A 6 -35.27 36.89 -48.34
CA ASP A 6 -35.05 36.59 -49.79
C ASP A 6 -33.56 36.15 -50.00
N GLY A 7 -33.09 35.43 -51.04
CA GLY A 7 -33.76 34.61 -52.07
C GLY A 7 -32.85 34.20 -53.28
N VAL A 8 -32.74 32.89 -53.62
CA VAL A 8 -32.17 32.29 -54.90
C VAL A 8 -30.63 32.44 -55.12
N GLY A 9 -29.84 31.58 -55.82
CA GLY A 9 -29.97 30.27 -56.50
C GLY A 9 -28.61 29.75 -57.09
N GLY A 10 -28.53 28.52 -57.65
CA GLY A 10 -27.30 27.89 -58.27
C GLY A 10 -27.36 27.80 -59.83
N PRO A 11 -26.70 26.85 -60.57
CA PRO A 11 -25.83 25.70 -60.15
C PRO A 11 -24.61 25.29 -61.08
N ALA A 12 -23.83 24.26 -60.64
CA ALA A 12 -23.19 23.10 -61.35
C ALA A 12 -22.28 23.13 -62.63
N ALA A 13 -21.29 22.18 -62.65
CA ALA A 13 -20.65 21.43 -63.78
C ALA A 13 -19.72 22.19 -64.79
N GLU A 14 -18.76 21.62 -65.57
CA GLU A 14 -17.91 20.39 -65.56
C GLU A 14 -16.77 20.53 -66.63
N GLN A 15 -15.74 19.66 -66.64
CA GLN A 15 -15.00 19.05 -67.80
C GLN A 15 -13.44 18.96 -67.74
N HIS A 16 -12.94 17.93 -68.45
CA HIS A 16 -11.59 17.42 -68.82
C HIS A 16 -10.37 18.39 -68.82
N VAL A 17 -9.11 17.95 -68.66
CA VAL A 17 -8.21 17.31 -69.68
C VAL A 17 -6.85 16.97 -68.98
N SER A 18 -5.98 16.01 -69.31
CA SER A 18 -5.98 14.68 -70.01
C SER A 18 -4.58 14.01 -69.78
N ALA A 19 -4.34 12.77 -70.23
CA ALA A 19 -3.00 12.12 -70.27
C ALA A 19 -2.88 11.13 -71.46
N ASP A 20 -1.66 10.88 -71.96
CA ASP A 20 -1.40 10.35 -73.32
C ASP A 20 -0.67 8.97 -73.37
N HIS A 21 -0.62 8.35 -74.55
CA HIS A 21 -0.04 7.03 -74.83
C HIS A 21 1.38 7.07 -75.42
N SER A 22 2.17 6.00 -75.19
CA SER A 22 3.24 5.54 -76.10
C SER A 22 3.55 4.05 -75.87
N GLU A 23 3.84 3.29 -76.93
CA GLU A 23 4.33 1.91 -76.88
C GLU A 23 5.87 1.85 -77.02
N GLN A 24 6.51 0.68 -76.79
CA GLN A 24 7.24 -0.04 -77.85
C GLN A 24 7.86 -1.40 -77.43
N GLN A 25 7.56 -2.42 -78.26
CA GLN A 25 8.46 -3.47 -78.81
C GLN A 25 8.99 -4.65 -77.97
N HIS A 26 9.47 -5.66 -78.72
CA HIS A 26 9.82 -7.02 -78.31
C HIS A 26 11.31 -7.21 -77.93
N GLY A 27 11.59 -8.28 -77.17
CA GLY A 27 12.91 -8.90 -77.09
C GLY A 27 12.80 -10.33 -76.54
N SER A 28 13.33 -11.32 -77.26
CA SER A 28 13.35 -12.74 -76.84
C SER A 28 14.76 -13.16 -76.44
N ALA A 29 14.90 -13.84 -75.30
CA ALA A 29 16.14 -14.50 -74.89
C ALA A 29 15.84 -15.66 -73.92
N ASP A 30 16.20 -16.89 -74.31
CA ASP A 30 16.20 -18.05 -73.40
C ASP A 30 17.50 -18.07 -72.59
N HIS A 31 17.38 -18.22 -71.27
CA HIS A 31 18.52 -18.35 -70.35
C HIS A 31 18.18 -19.33 -69.22
N THR A 32 18.74 -20.53 -69.33
CA THR A 32 18.67 -21.63 -68.36
C THR A 32 19.24 -21.26 -67.00
N ARG A 33 18.39 -20.78 -66.08
CA ARG A 33 18.77 -20.60 -64.66
C ARG A 33 18.75 -21.93 -63.90
N GLN A 34 19.92 -22.35 -63.41
CA GLN A 34 20.04 -23.42 -62.42
C GLN A 34 19.19 -23.09 -61.18
N ARG A 35 18.32 -24.02 -60.75
CA ARG A 35 17.50 -23.85 -59.55
C ARG A 35 18.33 -24.09 -58.29
N GLY A 36 18.76 -23.02 -57.62
CA GLY A 36 19.32 -23.10 -56.27
C GLY A 36 18.32 -23.69 -55.26
N PRO A 37 18.82 -24.25 -54.13
CA PRO A 37 18.00 -25.01 -53.20
C PRO A 37 16.86 -24.19 -52.56
N SER A 38 15.70 -24.84 -52.46
CA SER A 38 14.42 -24.26 -52.03
C SER A 38 14.47 -23.67 -50.61
N ALA A 39 13.53 -22.77 -50.29
CA ALA A 39 13.42 -22.19 -48.94
C ALA A 39 13.29 -23.27 -47.84
N ARG A 40 12.55 -24.36 -48.10
CA ARG A 40 12.43 -25.50 -47.17
C ARG A 40 13.77 -26.22 -46.93
N THR A 41 14.63 -26.27 -47.96
CA THR A 41 15.99 -26.82 -47.84
C THR A 41 16.87 -25.94 -46.95
N ARG A 42 16.77 -24.61 -47.11
CA ARG A 42 17.51 -23.63 -46.28
C ARG A 42 17.06 -23.67 -44.82
N GLN A 43 15.75 -23.76 -44.55
CA GLN A 43 15.22 -23.90 -43.19
C GLN A 43 15.70 -25.20 -42.51
N ARG A 44 15.75 -26.32 -43.23
CA ARG A 44 16.30 -27.59 -42.71
C ARG A 44 17.80 -27.49 -42.40
N ALA A 45 18.57 -26.83 -43.26
CA ALA A 45 20.00 -26.58 -43.02
C ALA A 45 20.23 -25.68 -41.79
N LEU A 46 19.41 -24.63 -41.61
CA LEU A 46 19.49 -23.75 -40.45
C LEU A 46 19.14 -24.49 -39.15
N LEU A 47 18.10 -25.33 -39.16
CA LEU A 47 17.70 -26.13 -38.01
C LEU A 47 18.78 -27.17 -37.64
N ALA A 48 19.40 -27.81 -38.63
CA ALA A 48 20.52 -28.72 -38.40
C ALA A 48 21.74 -28.02 -37.80
N ALA A 49 22.06 -26.80 -38.25
CA ALA A 49 23.15 -25.99 -37.69
C ALA A 49 22.88 -25.58 -36.22
N VAL A 50 21.65 -25.19 -35.89
CA VAL A 50 21.24 -24.87 -34.50
C VAL A 50 21.33 -26.11 -33.60
N LEU A 51 20.85 -27.26 -34.05
CA LEU A 51 20.96 -28.52 -33.30
C LEU A 51 22.41 -28.95 -33.08
N ALA A 52 23.28 -28.81 -34.10
CA ALA A 52 24.71 -29.07 -33.96
C ALA A 52 25.38 -28.12 -32.94
N ALA A 53 25.03 -26.83 -32.96
CA ALA A 53 25.55 -25.85 -32.00
C ALA A 53 25.13 -26.19 -30.55
N ILE A 54 23.88 -26.63 -30.34
CA ILE A 54 23.38 -27.07 -29.02
C ILE A 54 24.15 -28.30 -28.52
N VAL A 55 24.41 -29.29 -29.39
CA VAL A 55 25.19 -30.48 -29.01
C VAL A 55 26.64 -30.12 -28.66
N VAL A 56 27.28 -29.21 -29.40
CA VAL A 56 28.64 -28.74 -29.09
C VAL A 56 28.69 -28.00 -27.75
N PHE A 57 27.74 -27.08 -27.49
CA PHE A 57 27.66 -26.38 -26.20
C PHE A 57 27.39 -27.34 -25.03
N SER A 58 26.48 -28.30 -25.21
CA SER A 58 26.17 -29.31 -24.18
C SER A 58 27.39 -30.19 -23.87
N THR A 59 28.17 -30.54 -24.91
CA THR A 59 29.40 -31.32 -24.76
C THR A 59 30.49 -30.51 -24.05
N ALA A 60 30.65 -29.23 -24.38
CA ALA A 60 31.60 -28.34 -23.73
C ALA A 60 31.28 -28.14 -22.23
N ILE A 61 30.00 -27.99 -21.88
CA ILE A 61 29.54 -27.93 -20.49
C ILE A 61 29.83 -29.27 -19.77
N TYR A 62 29.52 -30.41 -20.40
CA TYR A 62 29.75 -31.72 -19.80
C TYR A 62 31.24 -32.00 -19.54
N VAL A 63 32.13 -31.66 -20.48
CA VAL A 63 33.59 -31.77 -20.31
C VAL A 63 34.10 -30.80 -19.25
N GLY A 64 33.58 -29.57 -19.19
CA GLY A 64 33.94 -28.59 -18.16
C GLY A 64 33.57 -29.03 -16.75
N VAL A 65 32.41 -29.68 -16.57
CA VAL A 65 31.97 -30.21 -15.27
C VAL A 65 32.67 -31.53 -14.92
N ALA A 66 32.96 -32.39 -15.89
CA ALA A 66 33.65 -33.67 -15.67
C ALA A 66 35.19 -33.56 -15.48
N SER A 67 35.73 -32.33 -15.46
CA SER A 67 37.18 -32.09 -15.29
C SER A 67 37.61 -31.79 -13.84
N ASP A 68 36.68 -31.66 -12.88
CA ASP A 68 36.97 -31.30 -11.48
C ASP A 68 36.85 -32.51 -10.52
N ASP A 69 37.53 -33.60 -10.85
CA ASP A 69 37.58 -34.84 -10.06
C ASP A 69 39.02 -35.06 -9.51
N GLY A 70 39.36 -34.34 -8.45
CA GLY A 70 40.76 -34.12 -8.02
C GLY A 70 41.43 -35.27 -7.25
N ARG A 71 42.72 -35.52 -7.52
CA ARG A 71 43.61 -36.38 -6.70
C ARG A 71 45.06 -35.90 -6.68
N ASN A 72 45.63 -35.85 -5.45
CA ASN A 72 47.07 -35.79 -5.13
C ASN A 72 47.86 -34.50 -5.49
N SER A 73 48.87 -34.07 -4.73
CA SER A 73 49.25 -34.39 -3.33
C SER A 73 50.25 -33.36 -2.74
N ARG A 74 50.16 -33.11 -1.43
CA ARG A 74 51.22 -32.73 -0.47
C ARG A 74 52.09 -31.46 -0.68
N SER A 75 51.95 -30.54 0.28
CA SER A 75 53.04 -29.86 1.00
C SER A 75 53.96 -28.84 0.29
N ALA A 76 53.61 -27.55 0.41
CA ALA A 76 54.57 -26.47 0.62
C ALA A 76 53.94 -25.34 1.47
N LEU A 77 54.77 -24.55 2.16
CA LEU A 77 54.38 -23.46 3.05
C LEU A 77 54.17 -22.14 2.26
N SER A 78 53.04 -21.43 2.44
CA SER A 78 53.06 -20.04 2.91
C SER A 78 51.66 -19.51 3.30
N GLU A 79 51.71 -18.43 4.07
CA GLU A 79 50.74 -17.39 4.42
C GLU A 79 49.31 -17.38 3.84
N GLY A 80 48.35 -17.04 4.72
CA GLY A 80 47.27 -16.09 4.41
C GLY A 80 46.12 -16.58 3.54
N ARG A 81 45.09 -17.21 4.14
CA ARG A 81 43.77 -17.32 3.50
C ARG A 81 42.61 -17.00 4.45
N ILE A 82 42.04 -15.82 4.26
CA ILE A 82 40.75 -15.38 4.83
C ILE A 82 39.60 -16.21 4.23
N GLN A 83 38.48 -16.29 4.95
CA GLN A 83 37.20 -16.87 4.54
C GLN A 83 37.26 -18.35 4.10
N ARG A 84 36.92 -19.24 5.04
CA ARG A 84 35.84 -20.18 4.73
C ARG A 84 34.55 -19.36 4.72
N ASN A 85 33.71 -19.53 3.70
CA ASN A 85 32.38 -18.95 3.72
C ASN A 85 31.55 -19.65 4.81
N SER A 86 31.47 -19.04 5.99
CA SER A 86 30.31 -19.28 6.84
C SER A 86 29.10 -18.88 6.01
N ALA A 87 28.19 -19.80 5.76
CA ALA A 87 26.85 -19.41 5.37
C ALA A 87 26.36 -18.38 6.39
N ALA A 88 25.79 -17.27 5.93
CA ALA A 88 25.08 -16.39 6.84
C ALA A 88 24.00 -17.23 7.53
N PRO A 89 23.85 -17.14 8.87
CA PRO A 89 22.88 -17.96 9.58
C PRO A 89 21.50 -17.78 8.91
N ALA A 90 20.86 -18.90 8.57
CA ALA A 90 19.56 -18.90 7.90
C ALA A 90 18.62 -17.96 8.66
N SER A 91 18.05 -16.97 7.96
CA SER A 91 17.60 -15.74 8.60
C SER A 91 16.38 -15.97 9.49
N THR A 92 16.62 -16.30 10.76
CA THR A 92 15.61 -16.71 11.72
C THR A 92 14.67 -15.56 12.03
N GLY A 93 13.40 -15.71 11.66
CA GLY A 93 12.33 -14.74 11.92
C GLY A 93 11.19 -14.88 10.91
N THR A 94 10.14 -14.11 11.09
CA THR A 94 9.00 -14.03 10.17
C THR A 94 8.80 -12.59 9.71
N TRP A 95 8.45 -12.39 8.44
CA TRP A 95 8.07 -11.07 7.93
C TRP A 95 6.71 -10.67 8.48
N VAL A 96 6.67 -9.54 9.19
CA VAL A 96 5.47 -8.93 9.77
C VAL A 96 5.44 -7.45 9.42
N GLY A 97 4.25 -6.87 9.30
CA GLY A 97 4.13 -5.42 9.13
C GLY A 97 4.47 -4.72 10.44
N ALA A 98 5.46 -3.83 10.44
CA ALA A 98 5.79 -2.98 11.60
C ALA A 98 5.06 -1.65 11.56
N TRP A 99 4.71 -1.19 10.36
CA TRP A 99 3.85 -0.04 10.11
C TRP A 99 3.16 -0.20 8.74
N SER A 100 1.97 0.38 8.59
CA SER A 100 1.34 0.60 7.28
C SER A 100 0.40 1.80 7.30
N ALA A 101 0.06 2.29 6.11
CA ALA A 101 -1.07 3.17 5.90
C ALA A 101 -1.74 2.89 4.54
N SER A 102 -3.06 2.91 4.49
CA SER A 102 -3.81 2.71 3.24
C SER A 102 -3.64 3.91 2.29
N PRO A 103 -3.27 3.71 1.01
CA PRO A 103 -3.30 4.80 0.03
C PRO A 103 -4.74 5.28 -0.16
N ALA A 104 -4.96 6.59 0.01
CA ALA A 104 -6.29 7.17 0.22
C ALA A 104 -6.73 8.13 -0.90
N GLY A 105 -5.84 8.50 -1.81
CA GLY A 105 -6.15 9.36 -2.96
C GLY A 105 -4.91 9.74 -3.75
N GLY A 106 -5.14 10.54 -4.80
CA GLY A 106 -4.12 11.42 -5.36
C GLY A 106 -3.98 12.70 -4.54
N GLU A 107 -2.76 13.18 -4.29
CA GLU A 107 -2.54 14.46 -3.61
C GLU A 107 -2.92 15.64 -4.53
N PRO A 108 -3.85 16.53 -4.15
CA PRO A 108 -4.28 17.64 -5.00
C PRO A 108 -3.16 18.62 -5.34
N GLY A 109 -3.11 19.07 -6.59
CA GLY A 109 -2.09 20.01 -7.08
C GLY A 109 -0.76 19.34 -7.48
N THR A 110 -0.70 18.02 -7.48
CA THR A 110 0.49 17.23 -7.83
C THR A 110 0.34 16.46 -9.16
N GLU A 111 -0.75 16.68 -9.89
CA GLU A 111 -1.22 15.83 -11.01
C GLU A 111 -0.23 15.74 -12.18
N ILE A 112 0.62 16.76 -12.37
CA ILE A 112 1.56 16.86 -13.49
C ILE A 112 3.01 16.57 -13.05
N THR A 113 3.45 17.20 -11.97
CA THR A 113 4.86 17.21 -11.53
C THR A 113 5.16 16.25 -10.39
N GLY A 114 4.16 15.87 -9.59
CA GLY A 114 4.36 15.09 -8.38
C GLY A 114 5.38 15.72 -7.43
N MET A 115 6.41 14.93 -7.12
CA MET A 115 7.56 15.34 -6.30
C MET A 115 8.86 15.33 -7.13
N ALA A 116 8.78 15.64 -8.43
CA ALA A 116 9.95 15.71 -9.30
C ALA A 116 11.03 16.67 -8.77
N GLY A 117 12.28 16.23 -8.80
CA GLY A 117 13.44 16.98 -8.29
C GLY A 117 13.49 17.12 -6.76
N ARG A 118 12.66 16.38 -6.01
CA ARG A 118 12.50 16.53 -4.56
C ARG A 118 12.64 15.19 -3.83
N SER A 119 13.26 15.23 -2.66
CA SER A 119 13.38 14.08 -1.76
C SER A 119 12.31 14.13 -0.69
N VAL A 120 11.46 13.10 -0.63
CA VAL A 120 10.40 12.98 0.37
C VAL A 120 10.87 12.03 1.46
N ARG A 121 11.01 12.52 2.69
CA ARG A 121 11.35 11.74 3.89
C ARG A 121 10.07 11.51 4.70
N ASN A 122 9.47 10.33 4.52
CA ASN A 122 8.38 9.85 5.34
C ASN A 122 8.93 9.44 6.71
N VAL A 123 8.28 9.86 7.80
CA VAL A 123 8.53 9.34 9.14
C VAL A 123 7.41 8.40 9.52
N VAL A 124 7.74 7.17 9.90
CA VAL A 124 6.76 6.14 10.29
C VAL A 124 7.14 5.50 11.62
N HIS A 125 6.15 5.30 12.48
CA HIS A 125 6.36 4.66 13.77
C HIS A 125 6.27 3.12 13.68
N ALA A 126 7.35 2.42 14.01
CA ALA A 126 7.46 0.96 13.95
C ALA A 126 7.26 0.32 15.33
N ASN A 127 6.11 -0.34 15.53
CA ASN A 127 5.73 -0.93 16.84
C ASN A 127 6.29 -2.33 17.12
N VAL A 128 7.11 -2.89 16.24
CA VAL A 128 7.79 -4.18 16.45
C VAL A 128 9.20 -4.18 15.89
N GLY A 129 10.13 -4.77 16.62
CA GLY A 129 11.53 -4.86 16.23
C GLY A 129 11.82 -5.97 15.20
N GLY A 130 12.93 -5.82 14.47
CA GLY A 130 13.41 -6.79 13.49
C GLY A 130 14.84 -6.54 13.01
N THR A 131 15.45 -7.55 12.38
CA THR A 131 16.87 -7.51 11.94
C THR A 131 17.06 -7.25 10.45
N SER A 132 15.98 -7.08 9.71
CA SER A 132 15.97 -6.60 8.32
C SER A 132 14.63 -5.93 8.03
N ALA A 133 14.61 -4.98 7.12
CA ALA A 133 13.42 -4.25 6.72
C ALA A 133 13.22 -4.31 5.20
N ARG A 134 11.99 -4.05 4.75
CA ARG A 134 11.63 -3.82 3.36
C ARG A 134 10.40 -2.91 3.31
N VAL A 135 10.22 -2.16 2.22
CA VAL A 135 9.14 -1.17 2.10
C VAL A 135 8.28 -1.39 0.87
N THR A 136 6.98 -1.11 0.97
CA THR A 136 6.08 -1.09 -0.19
C THR A 136 5.85 0.34 -0.65
N LEU A 137 6.34 0.66 -1.85
CA LEU A 137 6.09 1.93 -2.54
C LEU A 137 4.96 1.76 -3.55
N SER A 138 4.07 2.74 -3.66
CA SER A 138 2.83 2.67 -4.42
C SER A 138 2.65 3.87 -5.34
N ASN A 139 2.18 3.59 -6.56
CA ASN A 139 1.75 4.55 -7.57
C ASN A 139 0.25 4.34 -7.92
N LEU A 140 -0.53 3.85 -6.95
CA LEU A 140 -1.93 3.45 -7.11
C LEU A 140 -2.83 4.52 -7.74
N HIS A 141 -2.67 5.79 -7.35
CA HIS A 141 -3.46 6.91 -7.87
C HIS A 141 -2.76 7.68 -9.00
N GLY A 142 -1.50 7.35 -9.31
CA GLY A 142 -0.73 7.99 -10.37
C GLY A 142 -1.21 7.59 -11.77
N GLN A 143 -1.09 8.52 -12.72
CA GLN A 143 -1.52 8.36 -14.12
C GLN A 143 -0.34 8.19 -15.09
N SER A 144 0.89 8.45 -14.61
CA SER A 144 2.16 8.20 -15.30
C SER A 144 3.06 7.29 -14.45
N PRO A 145 4.02 6.55 -15.04
CA PRO A 145 5.01 5.79 -14.29
C PRO A 145 5.78 6.67 -13.30
N LEU A 146 5.98 6.17 -12.08
CA LEU A 146 6.76 6.82 -11.02
C LEU A 146 8.17 6.22 -11.01
N THR A 147 9.17 7.04 -11.32
CA THR A 147 10.58 6.62 -11.40
C THR A 147 11.34 7.10 -10.17
N ILE A 148 11.45 6.23 -9.17
CA ILE A 148 12.32 6.46 -8.00
C ILE A 148 13.73 6.03 -8.38
N THR A 149 14.70 6.94 -8.44
CA THR A 149 16.10 6.58 -8.77
C THR A 149 16.96 6.30 -7.55
N HIS A 150 16.58 6.85 -6.40
CA HIS A 150 17.20 6.54 -5.12
C HIS A 150 16.14 6.51 -4.01
N ALA A 151 16.31 5.58 -3.08
CA ALA A 151 15.55 5.51 -1.85
C ALA A 151 16.44 5.01 -0.70
N SER A 152 16.09 5.37 0.53
CA SER A 152 16.86 5.05 1.73
C SER A 152 15.96 4.74 2.93
N ILE A 153 16.52 4.06 3.92
CA ILE A 153 15.94 3.81 5.23
C ILE A 153 16.96 4.08 6.34
N ALA A 154 16.52 4.70 7.44
CA ALA A 154 17.31 4.92 8.65
C ALA A 154 16.39 4.97 9.88
N LEU A 155 16.94 4.90 11.09
CA LEU A 155 16.23 5.32 12.31
C LEU A 155 16.32 6.85 12.44
N ALA A 156 15.33 7.47 13.08
CA ALA A 156 15.37 8.87 13.46
C ALA A 156 16.28 9.10 14.67
N ALA A 157 17.07 10.17 14.68
CA ALA A 157 17.96 10.57 15.78
C ALA A 157 17.22 11.33 16.91
N GLY A 158 15.95 10.96 17.16
CA GLY A 158 15.04 11.62 18.09
C GLY A 158 13.61 11.70 17.57
N SER A 159 12.70 12.25 18.38
CA SER A 159 11.29 12.47 18.04
C SER A 159 11.10 13.69 17.12
N ASP A 160 10.08 13.65 16.25
CA ASP A 160 9.63 14.77 15.39
C ASP A 160 10.76 15.50 14.63
N THR A 161 11.74 14.75 14.14
CA THR A 161 12.92 15.26 13.42
C THR A 161 13.17 14.52 12.10
N PRO A 162 13.63 15.20 11.03
CA PRO A 162 14.15 14.53 9.84
C PRO A 162 15.62 14.08 10.00
N ALA A 163 16.26 14.34 11.15
CA ALA A 163 17.63 13.91 11.42
C ALA A 163 17.72 12.38 11.57
N ALA A 164 18.68 11.75 10.89
CA ALA A 164 18.86 10.30 10.92
C ALA A 164 19.99 9.85 11.85
N GLU A 165 19.91 8.64 12.39
CA GLU A 165 21.04 7.96 13.02
C GLU A 165 22.02 7.47 11.95
N ALA A 166 23.21 8.07 11.87
CA ALA A 166 24.15 7.91 10.75
C ALA A 166 24.47 6.44 10.45
N GLU A 167 24.83 5.67 11.48
CA GLU A 167 25.21 4.24 11.38
C GLU A 167 24.05 3.34 10.93
N THR A 168 22.81 3.83 10.94
CA THR A 168 21.60 3.10 10.52
C THR A 168 21.22 3.35 9.07
N MET A 169 21.77 4.38 8.42
CA MET A 169 21.42 4.76 7.04
C MET A 169 21.75 3.63 6.05
N ARG A 170 20.76 3.16 5.30
CA ARG A 170 20.90 2.17 4.23
C ARG A 170 20.20 2.63 2.97
N ARG A 171 20.82 2.39 1.81
CA ARG A 171 20.17 2.49 0.51
C ARG A 171 19.18 1.32 0.35
N LEU A 172 18.01 1.61 -0.20
CA LEU A 172 17.02 0.62 -0.62
C LEU A 172 17.28 0.23 -2.08
N THR A 173 16.99 -1.02 -2.42
CA THR A 173 17.13 -1.58 -3.77
C THR A 173 15.85 -2.32 -4.18
N PHE A 174 15.70 -2.53 -5.49
CA PHE A 174 14.58 -3.20 -6.12
C PHE A 174 15.15 -4.07 -7.26
N ASP A 175 15.00 -5.40 -7.15
CA ASP A 175 15.62 -6.36 -8.09
C ASP A 175 17.16 -6.17 -8.18
N GLY A 176 17.79 -5.84 -7.05
CA GLY A 176 19.22 -5.53 -6.92
C GLY A 176 19.64 -4.14 -7.42
N GLY A 177 18.77 -3.39 -8.10
CA GLY A 177 19.04 -2.05 -8.61
C GLY A 177 18.62 -0.93 -7.65
N PRO A 178 19.22 0.28 -7.71
CA PRO A 178 18.79 1.43 -6.90
C PRO A 178 17.49 2.07 -7.41
N THR A 179 17.13 1.82 -8.68
CA THR A 179 16.02 2.47 -9.38
C THR A 179 14.80 1.56 -9.47
N ALA A 180 13.62 2.08 -9.10
CA ALA A 180 12.33 1.47 -9.37
C ALA A 180 11.51 2.31 -10.37
N VAL A 181 10.84 1.66 -11.31
CA VAL A 181 9.81 2.27 -12.16
C VAL A 181 8.47 1.60 -11.83
N ILE A 182 7.57 2.33 -11.18
CA ILE A 182 6.28 1.82 -10.70
C ILE A 182 5.18 2.27 -11.66
N PRO A 183 4.52 1.37 -12.43
CA PRO A 183 3.48 1.75 -13.38
C PRO A 183 2.24 2.37 -12.70
N PRO A 184 1.40 3.12 -13.44
CA PRO A 184 0.10 3.60 -12.96
C PRO A 184 -0.73 2.48 -12.33
N GLY A 185 -1.31 2.74 -11.14
CA GLY A 185 -2.14 1.76 -10.44
C GLY A 185 -1.38 0.63 -9.73
N GLN A 186 -0.05 0.58 -9.81
CA GLN A 186 0.77 -0.52 -9.26
C GLN A 186 1.51 -0.13 -7.97
N GLN A 187 2.12 -1.13 -7.35
CA GLN A 187 3.03 -1.00 -6.20
C GLN A 187 4.23 -1.93 -6.37
N ILE A 188 5.34 -1.62 -5.72
CA ILE A 188 6.56 -2.44 -5.68
C ILE A 188 7.02 -2.63 -4.24
N LEU A 189 7.53 -3.82 -3.94
CA LEU A 189 8.20 -4.15 -2.69
C LEU A 189 9.70 -3.99 -2.89
N SER A 190 10.40 -3.35 -1.95
CA SER A 190 11.87 -3.30 -1.99
C SER A 190 12.49 -4.66 -1.69
N ASP A 191 13.74 -4.82 -2.11
CA ASP A 191 14.60 -5.87 -1.61
C ASP A 191 14.75 -5.74 -0.08
N ALA A 192 15.10 -6.84 0.58
CA ALA A 192 15.30 -6.88 2.04
C ALA A 192 16.67 -6.32 2.42
N VAL A 193 16.70 -5.25 3.24
CA VAL A 193 17.93 -4.59 3.66
C VAL A 193 18.23 -4.86 5.15
N ARG A 194 19.51 -5.07 5.47
CA ARG A 194 19.96 -5.31 6.86
C ARG A 194 20.09 -3.99 7.63
N ILE A 195 19.06 -3.73 8.42
CA ILE A 195 18.97 -2.68 9.44
C ILE A 195 18.37 -3.32 10.70
N ALA A 196 18.88 -2.95 11.87
CA ALA A 196 18.23 -3.31 13.13
C ALA A 196 17.19 -2.22 13.44
N VAL A 197 15.92 -2.60 13.45
CA VAL A 197 14.80 -1.73 13.84
C VAL A 197 14.40 -2.15 15.26
N PRO A 198 14.49 -1.27 16.28
CA PRO A 198 13.90 -1.52 17.59
C PRO A 198 12.37 -1.55 17.52
N HIS A 199 11.72 -2.13 18.53
CA HIS A 199 10.31 -1.81 18.79
C HIS A 199 10.18 -0.34 19.22
N ASP A 200 8.98 0.24 19.09
CA ASP A 200 8.67 1.62 19.55
C ASP A 200 9.68 2.65 18.99
N SER A 201 9.96 2.58 17.69
CA SER A 201 10.97 3.44 17.05
C SER A 201 10.46 4.14 15.78
N ASP A 202 10.82 5.41 15.62
CA ASP A 202 10.52 6.18 14.41
C ASP A 202 11.58 5.90 13.32
N VAL A 203 11.09 5.49 12.15
CA VAL A 203 11.88 5.09 11.00
C VAL A 203 11.70 6.11 9.87
N LEU A 204 12.82 6.56 9.31
CA LEU A 204 12.89 7.50 8.21
C LEU A 204 12.99 6.72 6.90
N ILE A 205 12.01 6.84 6.00
CA ILE A 205 12.07 6.28 4.65
C ILE A 205 12.09 7.45 3.67
N THR A 206 13.19 7.59 2.93
CA THR A 206 13.33 8.66 1.92
C THR A 206 13.22 8.13 0.51
N THR A 207 12.52 8.84 -0.37
CA THR A 207 12.43 8.54 -1.81
C THR A 207 12.70 9.79 -2.64
N TYR A 208 13.47 9.66 -3.72
CA TYR A 208 13.72 10.72 -4.69
C TYR A 208 13.30 10.31 -6.12
N SER A 209 12.55 11.18 -6.79
CA SER A 209 12.27 11.09 -8.23
C SER A 209 12.84 12.33 -8.94
N PRO A 210 13.71 12.18 -9.95
CA PRO A 210 14.11 13.30 -10.80
C PRO A 210 13.03 13.68 -11.84
N ALA A 211 12.05 12.81 -12.08
CA ALA A 211 11.09 12.91 -13.18
C ALA A 211 9.66 13.25 -12.72
N GLY A 212 8.92 13.93 -13.59
CA GLY A 212 7.48 14.21 -13.43
C GLY A 212 6.65 12.93 -13.48
N SER A 213 5.82 12.74 -12.45
CA SER A 213 4.83 11.67 -12.33
C SER A 213 3.71 12.19 -11.43
N GLY A 214 2.44 11.83 -11.66
CA GLY A 214 1.36 12.39 -10.84
C GLY A 214 -0.02 11.81 -11.11
N PRO A 215 -1.01 12.08 -10.23
CA PRO A 215 -0.82 12.69 -8.91
C PRO A 215 -0.05 11.76 -7.94
N VAL A 216 0.53 12.35 -6.90
CA VAL A 216 1.21 11.60 -5.83
C VAL A 216 0.21 10.67 -5.15
N THR A 217 0.52 9.38 -5.08
CA THR A 217 -0.23 8.44 -4.24
C THR A 217 0.08 8.74 -2.78
N TYR A 218 -0.92 9.12 -1.99
CA TYR A 218 -0.69 9.60 -0.62
C TYR A 218 -1.73 9.11 0.41
N HIS A 219 -1.34 9.26 1.67
CA HIS A 219 -2.21 9.14 2.83
C HIS A 219 -2.25 10.48 3.58
N PRO A 220 -3.33 11.29 3.45
CA PRO A 220 -3.51 12.49 4.26
C PRO A 220 -3.89 12.10 5.69
N HIS A 221 -3.50 12.93 6.66
CA HIS A 221 -3.80 12.80 8.10
C HIS A 221 -2.87 11.89 8.92
N ALA A 222 -1.63 11.67 8.48
CA ALA A 222 -0.64 10.75 9.06
C ALA A 222 -0.46 10.75 10.59
N ARG A 223 -0.79 11.84 11.30
CA ARG A 223 -0.48 12.07 12.72
C ARG A 223 1.02 11.99 13.06
N GLN A 224 1.89 12.03 12.05
CA GLN A 224 3.34 12.20 12.17
C GLN A 224 3.78 13.27 11.17
N MET A 225 4.85 13.99 11.50
CA MET A 225 5.46 14.95 10.59
C MET A 225 6.37 14.23 9.59
N SER A 226 6.04 14.30 8.31
CA SER A 226 6.94 13.94 7.21
C SER A 226 7.52 15.19 6.55
N TYR A 227 8.65 15.06 5.87
CA TYR A 227 9.46 16.19 5.40
C TYR A 227 9.79 16.10 3.92
N VAL A 228 10.09 17.25 3.31
CA VAL A 228 10.54 17.32 1.91
C VAL A 228 11.75 18.23 1.79
N ALA A 229 12.69 17.83 0.93
CA ALA A 229 13.89 18.57 0.59
C ALA A 229 14.03 18.74 -0.93
N GLN A 230 14.78 19.75 -1.36
CA GLN A 230 15.07 20.02 -2.78
C GLN A 230 16.35 19.31 -3.22
N GLY A 231 16.33 18.71 -4.41
CA GLY A 231 17.37 17.82 -4.92
C GLY A 231 17.31 16.41 -4.31
N ASP A 232 18.29 15.58 -4.66
CA ASP A 232 18.48 14.27 -4.07
C ASP A 232 19.24 14.40 -2.74
N ARG A 233 18.52 14.14 -1.66
CA ARG A 233 18.94 14.22 -0.26
C ARG A 233 18.70 12.88 0.46
N THR A 234 18.50 11.80 -0.29
CA THR A 234 18.06 10.51 0.26
C THR A 234 18.92 10.04 1.42
N GLU A 235 20.24 10.23 1.33
CA GLU A 235 21.22 9.82 2.33
C GLU A 235 21.69 10.99 3.24
N ASP A 236 21.09 12.19 3.16
CA ASP A 236 21.39 13.30 4.07
C ASP A 236 21.02 12.90 5.50
N VAL A 237 22.02 12.72 6.37
CA VAL A 237 21.85 12.44 7.80
C VAL A 237 21.35 13.69 8.54
N SER A 238 21.82 14.87 8.14
CA SER A 238 21.47 16.15 8.73
C SER A 238 20.04 16.59 8.38
N PRO A 239 19.28 17.19 9.33
CA PRO A 239 17.95 17.71 9.06
C PRO A 239 17.96 18.96 8.16
N ALA A 240 19.13 19.59 7.93
CA ALA A 240 19.22 20.94 7.38
C ALA A 240 18.63 21.14 5.97
N ALA A 241 18.59 20.09 5.13
CA ALA A 241 17.99 20.17 3.80
C ALA A 241 16.45 20.02 3.81
N TYR A 242 15.87 19.50 4.90
CA TYR A 242 14.46 19.16 5.03
C TYR A 242 13.63 20.34 5.54
N THR A 243 13.55 21.37 4.70
CA THR A 243 12.93 22.66 5.03
C THR A 243 11.40 22.65 4.98
N GLU A 244 10.79 21.72 4.25
CA GLU A 244 9.33 21.60 4.09
C GLU A 244 8.75 20.48 4.97
N ARG A 245 7.52 20.67 5.48
CA ARG A 245 6.84 19.77 6.43
C ARG A 245 5.41 19.42 5.96
N ALA A 246 4.94 18.21 6.25
CA ALA A 246 3.58 17.74 5.93
C ALA A 246 3.08 16.63 6.86
N GLU A 247 1.80 16.70 7.28
CA GLU A 247 1.06 15.64 7.98
C GLU A 247 0.49 14.58 7.00
N ALA A 248 1.33 14.11 6.07
CA ALA A 248 0.93 13.13 5.06
C ALA A 248 2.10 12.25 4.64
N TRP A 249 1.85 10.94 4.53
CA TRP A 249 2.78 10.00 3.92
C TRP A 249 2.56 9.96 2.40
N ARG A 250 3.64 9.91 1.62
CA ARG A 250 3.60 9.91 0.15
C ARG A 250 4.39 8.73 -0.40
N TYR A 251 3.80 8.05 -1.38
CA TYR A 251 4.25 6.82 -2.04
C TYR A 251 4.43 5.60 -1.12
N LEU A 252 4.90 5.77 0.12
CA LEU A 252 5.06 4.70 1.10
C LEU A 252 3.70 4.20 1.62
N THR A 253 3.52 2.87 1.69
CA THR A 253 2.27 2.23 2.14
C THR A 253 2.46 1.11 3.17
N ALA A 254 3.65 0.49 3.23
CA ALA A 254 4.00 -0.46 4.29
C ALA A 254 5.51 -0.45 4.59
N LEU A 255 5.85 -0.76 5.84
CA LEU A 255 7.17 -1.13 6.33
C LEU A 255 7.03 -2.52 6.96
N ASP A 256 7.59 -3.54 6.32
CA ASP A 256 7.71 -4.87 6.90
C ASP A 256 9.08 -5.03 7.56
N VAL A 257 9.14 -5.77 8.66
CA VAL A 257 10.40 -6.19 9.29
C VAL A 257 10.45 -7.71 9.44
N LEU A 258 11.66 -8.27 9.36
CA LEU A 258 11.93 -9.66 9.69
C LEU A 258 12.11 -9.77 11.21
N SER A 259 11.04 -10.15 11.91
CA SER A 259 10.98 -10.14 13.37
C SER A 259 11.26 -11.52 13.98
N ARG A 260 11.81 -11.52 15.20
CA ARG A 260 11.78 -12.65 16.15
C ARG A 260 10.96 -12.31 17.40
N GLU A 261 10.31 -11.15 17.40
CA GLU A 261 9.53 -10.65 18.51
C GLU A 261 8.03 -10.89 18.30
N SER A 262 7.59 -10.97 17.04
CA SER A 262 6.23 -11.22 16.59
C SER A 262 6.12 -12.39 15.60
N ASP A 263 5.02 -13.15 15.72
CA ASP A 263 4.63 -14.30 14.92
C ASP A 263 3.53 -13.98 13.90
N GLY A 264 3.06 -12.73 13.83
CA GLY A 264 1.90 -12.32 13.04
C GLY A 264 1.58 -10.82 13.06
N THR A 265 0.62 -10.43 12.23
CA THR A 265 0.13 -9.04 12.18
C THR A 265 -1.39 -8.99 12.37
N VAL A 266 -1.83 -8.06 13.21
CA VAL A 266 -3.21 -7.59 13.31
C VAL A 266 -3.38 -6.42 12.35
N VAL A 267 -4.30 -6.51 11.40
CA VAL A 267 -4.62 -5.37 10.52
C VAL A 267 -5.88 -4.68 11.03
N VAL A 268 -5.77 -3.38 11.33
CA VAL A 268 -6.89 -2.57 11.82
C VAL A 268 -7.47 -1.75 10.68
N PHE A 269 -8.62 -2.20 10.18
CA PHE A 269 -9.30 -1.70 9.00
C PHE A 269 -10.46 -0.77 9.39
N GLY A 270 -10.35 0.52 9.07
CA GLY A 270 -11.30 1.51 9.60
C GLY A 270 -11.38 2.82 8.85
N ASP A 271 -12.07 3.80 9.44
CA ASP A 271 -12.18 5.16 8.91
C ASP A 271 -11.30 6.17 9.69
N SER A 272 -11.70 7.45 9.71
CA SER A 272 -11.15 8.53 10.54
C SER A 272 -10.93 8.18 12.02
N LEU A 273 -11.72 7.24 12.56
CA LEU A 273 -11.59 6.74 13.93
C LEU A 273 -10.45 5.74 14.11
N THR A 274 -9.87 5.23 13.03
CA THR A 274 -8.71 4.30 13.02
C THR A 274 -7.45 5.00 12.51
N ASP A 275 -7.61 5.86 11.51
CA ASP A 275 -6.67 6.90 11.06
C ASP A 275 -6.11 7.75 12.23
N GLY A 276 -6.87 7.86 13.34
CA GLY A 276 -6.46 8.59 14.53
C GLY A 276 -6.71 10.09 14.41
N ASN A 277 -7.68 10.49 13.59
CA ASN A 277 -7.99 11.91 13.42
C ASN A 277 -8.35 12.56 14.76
N ARG A 278 -7.75 13.73 15.06
CA ARG A 278 -7.77 14.42 16.36
C ARG A 278 -6.86 13.86 17.46
N SER A 279 -6.08 12.79 17.22
CA SER A 279 -4.94 12.50 18.09
C SER A 279 -3.91 13.64 17.99
N THR A 280 -3.13 13.83 19.05
CA THR A 280 -1.94 14.69 19.00
C THR A 280 -0.97 14.16 17.93
N VAL A 281 -0.41 15.09 17.14
CA VAL A 281 0.58 14.79 16.08
C VAL A 281 1.94 14.51 16.72
N GLY A 282 2.69 13.55 16.18
CA GLY A 282 3.99 13.10 16.71
C GLY A 282 3.87 12.15 17.90
N ALA A 283 2.88 12.38 18.79
CA ALA A 283 2.72 11.68 20.06
C ALA A 283 2.28 10.19 19.98
N ASN A 284 2.12 9.60 18.78
CA ASN A 284 1.67 8.22 18.54
C ASN A 284 0.48 7.77 19.44
N ALA A 285 -0.47 8.69 19.67
CA ALA A 285 -1.61 8.49 20.56
C ALA A 285 -2.86 7.89 19.87
N ARG A 286 -2.69 7.21 18.72
CA ARG A 286 -3.80 6.54 18.02
C ARG A 286 -4.10 5.24 18.77
N TRP A 287 -5.37 4.81 18.81
CA TRP A 287 -5.71 3.59 19.55
C TRP A 287 -5.08 2.30 18.98
N THR A 288 -4.60 2.33 17.74
CA THR A 288 -3.83 1.24 17.11
C THR A 288 -2.43 1.12 17.69
N ASP A 289 -1.81 2.24 18.07
CA ASP A 289 -0.49 2.31 18.68
C ASP A 289 -0.59 1.81 20.13
N VAL A 290 -1.51 2.39 20.91
CA VAL A 290 -1.82 1.96 22.29
C VAL A 290 -2.28 0.50 22.37
N LEU A 291 -2.82 -0.08 21.28
CA LEU A 291 -3.11 -1.52 21.21
C LEU A 291 -1.83 -2.37 21.06
N ALA A 292 -0.84 -1.90 20.29
CA ALA A 292 0.46 -2.55 20.17
C ALA A 292 1.21 -2.50 21.52
N ASP A 293 1.22 -1.35 22.19
CA ASP A 293 1.84 -1.19 23.52
C ASP A 293 1.23 -2.14 24.55
N ARG A 294 -0.11 -2.26 24.54
CA ARG A 294 -0.83 -3.18 25.43
C ARG A 294 -0.56 -4.65 25.10
N LEU A 295 -0.39 -5.01 23.83
CA LEU A 295 0.08 -6.34 23.44
C LEU A 295 1.51 -6.59 23.95
N ARG A 296 2.42 -5.63 23.74
CA ARG A 296 3.82 -5.73 24.15
C ARG A 296 3.96 -5.89 25.66
N GLY A 297 3.38 -4.98 26.45
CA GLY A 297 3.42 -5.02 27.91
C GLY A 297 2.72 -6.24 28.50
N ALA A 298 1.70 -6.80 27.82
CA ALA A 298 1.10 -8.08 28.22
C ALA A 298 2.07 -9.26 28.02
N ILE A 299 2.81 -9.31 26.91
CA ILE A 299 3.83 -10.35 26.65
C ILE A 299 4.99 -10.23 27.65
N GLU A 300 5.45 -9.01 27.94
CA GLU A 300 6.56 -8.76 28.87
C GLU A 300 6.19 -9.03 30.34
N SER A 301 4.93 -8.81 30.72
CA SER A 301 4.39 -9.24 32.02
C SER A 301 4.06 -10.74 32.09
N GLY A 302 4.47 -11.52 31.09
CA GLY A 302 4.34 -12.98 31.08
C GLY A 302 2.91 -13.49 30.83
N ARG A 303 2.00 -12.65 30.32
CA ARG A 303 0.68 -13.12 29.91
C ARG A 303 0.81 -13.93 28.62
N ASP A 304 0.17 -15.10 28.59
CA ASP A 304 -0.20 -15.76 27.35
C ASP A 304 -1.19 -14.87 26.58
N VAL A 305 -0.69 -14.13 25.60
CA VAL A 305 -1.44 -13.40 24.57
C VAL A 305 -0.70 -13.53 23.23
N PRO A 306 -1.36 -13.37 22.08
CA PRO A 306 -0.69 -13.51 20.79
C PRO A 306 0.42 -12.48 20.58
N ARG A 307 1.57 -12.95 20.13
CA ARG A 307 2.72 -12.10 19.78
C ARG A 307 2.53 -11.51 18.39
N TYR A 308 1.65 -10.52 18.25
CA TYR A 308 1.36 -9.87 16.97
C TYR A 308 1.76 -8.40 16.97
N SER A 309 2.20 -7.91 15.81
CA SER A 309 2.28 -6.47 15.54
C SER A 309 0.89 -5.93 15.15
N VAL A 310 0.72 -4.60 15.17
CA VAL A 310 -0.54 -3.94 14.78
C VAL A 310 -0.25 -2.99 13.64
N VAL A 311 -1.02 -3.04 12.55
CA VAL A 311 -0.86 -2.10 11.43
C VAL A 311 -2.15 -1.38 11.08
N ASN A 312 -2.01 -0.09 10.78
CA ASN A 312 -3.13 0.82 10.57
C ASN A 312 -3.56 0.82 9.10
N GLN A 313 -4.84 0.56 8.84
CA GLN A 313 -5.49 0.66 7.54
C GLN A 313 -6.77 1.51 7.64
N GLY A 314 -6.72 2.55 8.47
CA GLY A 314 -7.67 3.65 8.49
C GLY A 314 -7.66 4.45 7.18
N ILE A 315 -8.79 5.05 6.83
CA ILE A 315 -8.87 6.16 5.87
C ILE A 315 -9.93 7.17 6.37
N SER A 316 -9.55 8.42 6.59
CA SER A 316 -10.43 9.51 6.99
C SER A 316 -11.74 9.58 6.18
N GLY A 317 -12.88 9.42 6.85
CA GLY A 317 -14.20 9.47 6.22
C GLY A 317 -14.60 8.27 5.34
N ASN A 318 -13.88 7.15 5.42
CA ASN A 318 -14.13 5.95 4.61
C ASN A 318 -15.46 5.26 4.90
N ARG A 319 -16.03 4.63 3.87
CA ARG A 319 -17.35 3.97 3.91
C ARG A 319 -17.21 2.53 3.47
N ILE A 320 -18.00 1.63 4.03
CA ILE A 320 -18.03 0.22 3.64
C ILE A 320 -18.53 0.08 2.19
N LEU A 321 -19.59 0.80 1.85
CA LEU A 321 -20.44 0.52 0.69
C LEU A 321 -20.21 1.43 -0.54
N SER A 322 -19.37 2.47 -0.45
CA SER A 322 -19.28 3.48 -1.52
C SER A 322 -17.98 4.29 -1.49
N ASP A 323 -17.27 4.31 -2.62
CA ASP A 323 -16.05 5.11 -2.82
C ASP A 323 -16.32 6.62 -2.68
N GLY A 324 -15.24 7.39 -2.53
CA GLY A 324 -15.28 8.86 -2.53
C GLY A 324 -15.85 9.46 -1.24
N ARG A 325 -15.42 10.69 -0.94
CA ARG A 325 -15.87 11.44 0.25
C ARG A 325 -17.32 11.97 0.15
N GLY A 326 -18.15 11.44 -0.77
CA GLY A 326 -19.57 11.81 -0.93
C GLY A 326 -19.84 13.05 -1.79
N LEU A 327 -18.81 13.58 -2.46
CA LEU A 327 -18.95 14.60 -3.52
C LEU A 327 -18.57 13.96 -4.87
N PRO A 328 -19.20 14.35 -5.99
CA PRO A 328 -18.75 13.95 -7.32
C PRO A 328 -17.39 14.59 -7.60
N HIS A 329 -16.31 13.88 -7.26
CA HIS A 329 -14.97 14.27 -7.68
C HIS A 329 -14.94 14.19 -9.21
N ALA A 330 -14.44 15.24 -9.86
CA ALA A 330 -14.38 15.29 -11.30
C ALA A 330 -13.56 14.09 -11.78
N ARG A 331 -14.19 13.20 -12.57
CA ARG A 331 -13.50 12.04 -13.15
C ARG A 331 -12.49 12.54 -14.18
N ILE A 332 -11.28 12.88 -13.73
CA ILE A 332 -10.13 13.14 -14.59
C ILE A 332 -9.93 11.87 -15.41
N ARG A 333 -10.27 11.94 -16.70
CA ARG A 333 -10.29 10.81 -17.62
C ARG A 333 -8.87 10.39 -17.95
N SER A 334 -8.31 9.47 -17.18
CA SER A 334 -7.03 8.84 -17.45
C SER A 334 -7.00 8.27 -18.86
N ARG A 335 -6.06 8.72 -19.70
CA ARG A 335 -5.78 8.09 -21.00
C ARG A 335 -4.96 6.82 -20.77
N GLY A 336 -5.64 5.68 -20.66
CA GLY A 336 -5.01 4.36 -20.70
C GLY A 336 -4.95 3.57 -19.37
N GLY A 337 -5.64 4.01 -18.32
CA GLY A 337 -5.73 3.26 -17.06
C GLY A 337 -7.13 3.32 -16.44
N THR A 338 -7.51 2.29 -15.68
CA THR A 338 -8.76 2.29 -14.90
C THR A 338 -8.63 3.27 -13.72
N PRO A 339 -9.47 4.31 -13.61
CA PRO A 339 -9.34 5.29 -12.54
C PRO A 339 -9.61 4.67 -11.16
N VAL A 340 -8.60 4.70 -10.28
CA VAL A 340 -8.79 4.38 -8.85
C VAL A 340 -9.48 5.56 -8.18
N ALA A 341 -10.63 5.32 -7.56
CA ALA A 341 -11.38 6.35 -6.86
C ALA A 341 -10.65 6.80 -5.58
N ASP A 342 -10.53 8.11 -5.35
CA ASP A 342 -10.10 8.64 -4.05
C ASP A 342 -11.02 8.12 -2.94
N ASN A 343 -10.44 7.74 -1.80
CA ASN A 343 -11.15 7.14 -0.68
C ASN A 343 -12.01 5.93 -1.12
N PRO A 344 -11.39 4.85 -1.65
CA PRO A 344 -12.11 3.70 -2.17
C PRO A 344 -12.90 3.00 -1.04
N SER A 345 -14.04 2.40 -1.37
CA SER A 345 -14.90 1.74 -0.38
C SER A 345 -14.18 0.63 0.40
N GLY A 346 -14.63 0.35 1.61
CA GLY A 346 -14.13 -0.77 2.42
C GLY A 346 -14.15 -2.08 1.63
N LEU A 347 -15.27 -2.37 0.95
CA LEU A 347 -15.41 -3.57 0.11
C LEU A 347 -14.42 -3.61 -1.07
N SER A 348 -14.19 -2.48 -1.76
CA SER A 348 -13.29 -2.43 -2.93
C SER A 348 -11.80 -2.42 -2.57
N ARG A 349 -11.44 -1.99 -1.35
CA ARG A 349 -10.04 -1.91 -0.90
C ARG A 349 -9.57 -3.07 -0.01
N PHE A 350 -10.49 -3.87 0.57
CA PHE A 350 -10.17 -4.90 1.56
C PHE A 350 -9.06 -5.89 1.13
N PRO A 351 -9.03 -6.44 -0.10
CA PRO A 351 -7.96 -7.35 -0.50
C PRO A 351 -6.57 -6.69 -0.42
N ARG A 352 -6.41 -5.53 -1.08
CA ARG A 352 -5.15 -4.77 -1.14
C ARG A 352 -4.71 -4.24 0.22
N ASP A 353 -5.65 -3.77 1.03
CA ASP A 353 -5.34 -3.09 2.29
C ASP A 353 -5.18 -4.06 3.47
N VAL A 354 -5.88 -5.20 3.44
CA VAL A 354 -5.87 -6.20 4.52
C VAL A 354 -5.21 -7.51 4.09
N LEU A 355 -5.77 -8.20 3.08
CA LEU A 355 -5.34 -9.57 2.75
C LEU A 355 -3.92 -9.63 2.17
N ASP A 356 -3.46 -8.56 1.54
CA ASP A 356 -2.12 -8.42 0.96
C ASP A 356 -1.10 -7.75 1.93
N ARG A 357 -1.32 -7.83 3.24
CA ARG A 357 -0.31 -7.46 4.28
C ARG A 357 0.52 -8.67 4.72
N ALA A 358 1.73 -8.40 5.21
CA ALA A 358 2.64 -9.45 5.65
C ALA A 358 2.08 -10.22 6.86
N ASN A 359 1.90 -11.53 6.69
CA ASN A 359 1.62 -12.50 7.75
C ASN A 359 0.42 -12.12 8.67
N VAL A 360 -0.68 -11.66 8.07
CA VAL A 360 -1.92 -11.35 8.81
C VAL A 360 -2.44 -12.58 9.53
N LYS A 361 -2.90 -12.39 10.78
CA LYS A 361 -3.57 -13.42 11.60
C LYS A 361 -4.99 -13.02 11.99
N VAL A 362 -5.20 -11.73 12.25
CA VAL A 362 -6.48 -11.17 12.71
C VAL A 362 -6.76 -9.86 11.99
N VAL A 363 -8.02 -9.65 11.64
CA VAL A 363 -8.52 -8.36 11.13
C VAL A 363 -9.36 -7.71 12.22
N VAL A 364 -9.18 -6.41 12.45
CA VAL A 364 -10.07 -5.63 13.32
C VAL A 364 -10.84 -4.63 12.45
N ILE A 365 -12.17 -4.70 12.42
CA ILE A 365 -13.00 -3.87 11.55
C ILE A 365 -13.71 -2.79 12.35
N ALA A 366 -13.39 -1.52 12.06
CA ALA A 366 -13.95 -0.33 12.68
C ALA A 366 -14.48 0.66 11.61
N LEU A 367 -15.55 0.24 10.92
CA LEU A 367 -16.20 0.97 9.83
C LEU A 367 -17.73 1.08 10.01
N GLY A 368 -18.33 2.07 9.35
CA GLY A 368 -19.78 2.15 9.12
C GLY A 368 -20.45 3.45 9.57
N VAL A 369 -19.80 4.23 10.45
CA VAL A 369 -20.38 5.51 10.92
C VAL A 369 -20.46 6.54 9.79
N ASN A 370 -19.52 6.51 8.83
CA ASN A 370 -19.55 7.36 7.65
C ASN A 370 -20.62 6.94 6.61
N ASP A 371 -21.01 5.66 6.52
CA ASP A 371 -22.14 5.22 5.70
C ASP A 371 -23.48 5.81 6.21
N ILE A 372 -23.59 6.04 7.53
CA ILE A 372 -24.72 6.72 8.18
C ILE A 372 -24.64 8.25 8.02
N LEU A 373 -23.45 8.84 8.22
CA LEU A 373 -23.30 10.30 8.35
C LEU A 373 -23.10 11.05 7.03
N ARG A 374 -22.40 10.48 6.05
CA ARG A 374 -22.07 11.15 4.77
C ARG A 374 -23.25 11.16 3.79
N THR A 375 -23.09 11.84 2.66
CA THR A 375 -24.09 11.88 1.58
C THR A 375 -23.66 10.95 0.41
N PRO A 376 -24.59 10.21 -0.23
CA PRO A 376 -25.90 9.85 0.30
C PRO A 376 -25.75 8.99 1.57
N SER A 377 -26.61 9.21 2.56
CA SER A 377 -26.60 8.42 3.81
C SER A 377 -27.48 7.20 3.74
N ILE A 378 -27.00 6.10 4.29
CA ILE A 378 -27.71 4.83 4.36
C ILE A 378 -28.64 4.82 5.58
N THR A 379 -29.95 4.81 5.33
CA THR A 379 -31.00 4.78 6.37
C THR A 379 -31.52 3.38 6.69
N GLY A 380 -31.19 2.39 5.87
CA GLY A 380 -31.47 0.97 6.14
C GLY A 380 -30.22 0.29 6.71
N PRO A 381 -30.18 -0.09 8.00
CA PRO A 381 -28.98 -0.66 8.63
C PRO A 381 -28.56 -1.98 7.97
N ASP A 382 -29.52 -2.70 7.41
CA ASP A 382 -29.35 -4.04 6.83
C ASP A 382 -28.34 -4.02 5.66
N ARG A 383 -28.26 -2.91 4.90
CA ARG A 383 -27.23 -2.72 3.87
C ARG A 383 -25.81 -2.62 4.44
N ILE A 384 -25.65 -1.91 5.57
CA ILE A 384 -24.36 -1.77 6.26
C ILE A 384 -23.97 -3.13 6.87
N LEU A 385 -24.93 -3.84 7.44
CA LEU A 385 -24.73 -5.17 8.03
C LEU A 385 -24.32 -6.23 7.00
N THR A 386 -24.95 -6.26 5.82
CA THR A 386 -24.48 -7.09 4.70
C THR A 386 -23.07 -6.71 4.29
N GLY A 387 -22.76 -5.40 4.16
CA GLY A 387 -21.41 -4.95 3.84
C GLY A 387 -20.35 -5.38 4.86
N LEU A 388 -20.67 -5.34 6.16
CA LEU A 388 -19.79 -5.85 7.22
C LEU A 388 -19.59 -7.37 7.10
N ARG A 389 -20.67 -8.15 6.91
CA ARG A 389 -20.60 -9.60 6.71
C ARG A 389 -19.72 -9.95 5.49
N THR A 390 -19.89 -9.28 4.35
CA THR A 390 -19.03 -9.47 3.16
C THR A 390 -17.55 -9.10 3.36
N LEU A 391 -17.19 -8.32 4.40
CA LEU A 391 -15.77 -8.17 4.80
C LEU A 391 -15.29 -9.34 5.68
N VAL A 392 -16.17 -9.92 6.49
CA VAL A 392 -15.89 -11.13 7.28
C VAL A 392 -15.77 -12.36 6.39
N ASP A 393 -16.69 -12.56 5.45
CA ASP A 393 -16.65 -13.65 4.46
C ASP A 393 -15.29 -13.65 3.71
N GLN A 394 -14.78 -12.48 3.32
CA GLN A 394 -13.47 -12.32 2.67
C GLN A 394 -12.27 -12.62 3.58
N ALA A 395 -12.39 -12.42 4.89
CA ALA A 395 -11.35 -12.74 5.87
C ALA A 395 -11.36 -14.23 6.23
N HIS A 396 -12.55 -14.81 6.43
CA HIS A 396 -12.77 -16.24 6.67
C HIS A 396 -12.32 -17.09 5.48
N ALA A 397 -12.53 -16.63 4.24
CA ALA A 397 -11.96 -17.22 3.02
C ALA A 397 -10.41 -17.20 2.95
N ARG A 398 -9.72 -16.57 3.91
CA ARG A 398 -8.27 -16.63 4.13
C ARG A 398 -7.89 -17.19 5.51
N GLY A 399 -8.84 -17.76 6.25
CA GLY A 399 -8.68 -18.29 7.62
C GLY A 399 -8.46 -17.23 8.71
N LEU A 400 -8.62 -15.93 8.37
CA LEU A 400 -8.33 -14.82 9.27
C LEU A 400 -9.52 -14.56 10.19
N LYS A 401 -9.26 -14.56 11.50
CA LYS A 401 -10.27 -14.19 12.51
C LYS A 401 -10.63 -12.70 12.41
N VAL A 402 -11.88 -12.33 12.65
CA VAL A 402 -12.35 -10.93 12.62
C VAL A 402 -12.91 -10.48 13.97
N VAL A 403 -12.33 -9.42 14.52
CA VAL A 403 -12.90 -8.67 15.66
C VAL A 403 -13.56 -7.40 15.14
N GLY A 404 -14.84 -7.18 15.46
CA GLY A 404 -15.56 -5.99 15.03
C GLY A 404 -15.72 -4.95 16.13
N ALA A 405 -15.67 -3.67 15.78
CA ALA A 405 -15.99 -2.58 16.69
C ALA A 405 -17.46 -2.15 16.57
N THR A 406 -18.12 -1.87 17.70
CA THR A 406 -19.42 -1.18 17.70
C THR A 406 -19.25 0.28 17.25
N LEU A 407 -20.22 0.81 16.50
CA LEU A 407 -20.24 2.22 16.08
C LEU A 407 -20.41 3.15 17.28
N MET A 408 -19.43 4.02 17.50
CA MET A 408 -19.39 5.00 18.60
C MET A 408 -20.54 6.03 18.57
N PRO A 409 -20.91 6.65 19.70
CA PRO A 409 -21.93 7.69 19.76
C PRO A 409 -21.49 8.96 19.03
N PHE A 410 -22.43 9.68 18.43
CA PHE A 410 -22.17 10.92 17.69
C PHE A 410 -23.19 12.06 17.93
N HIS A 411 -23.95 12.03 19.03
CA HIS A 411 -24.86 13.14 19.35
C HIS A 411 -24.08 14.44 19.58
N GLY A 412 -24.46 15.48 18.83
CA GLY A 412 -23.79 16.78 18.79
C GLY A 412 -23.04 16.99 17.47
N ARG A 413 -22.69 15.92 16.75
CA ARG A 413 -22.06 16.00 15.44
C ARG A 413 -22.97 16.69 14.44
N ARG A 414 -22.41 17.58 13.60
CA ARG A 414 -23.12 18.14 12.44
C ARG A 414 -23.65 17.01 11.56
N GLY A 415 -24.98 16.93 11.42
CA GLY A 415 -25.66 15.85 10.69
C GLY A 415 -26.13 14.68 11.57
N TYR A 416 -26.09 14.78 12.90
CA TYR A 416 -26.89 13.93 13.78
C TYR A 416 -28.39 14.12 13.48
N THR A 417 -29.13 13.01 13.48
CA THR A 417 -30.60 12.97 13.61
C THR A 417 -30.97 11.72 14.40
N ASP A 418 -32.14 11.70 15.05
CA ASP A 418 -32.61 10.48 15.76
C ASP A 418 -32.83 9.30 14.82
N VAL A 419 -33.10 9.54 13.53
CA VAL A 419 -33.14 8.50 12.50
C VAL A 419 -31.76 7.88 12.31
N ARG A 420 -30.69 8.69 12.22
CA ARG A 420 -29.31 8.22 12.09
C ARG A 420 -28.82 7.51 13.35
N GLU A 421 -29.21 7.98 14.53
CA GLU A 421 -28.95 7.28 15.80
C GLU A 421 -29.70 5.94 15.87
N SER A 422 -30.96 5.87 15.43
CA SER A 422 -31.72 4.61 15.37
C SER A 422 -31.04 3.56 14.47
N VAL A 423 -30.52 3.98 13.31
CA VAL A 423 -29.71 3.12 12.43
C VAL A 423 -28.45 2.62 13.13
N ARG A 424 -27.72 3.51 13.82
CA ARG A 424 -26.53 3.15 14.62
C ARG A 424 -26.84 2.13 15.70
N GLN A 425 -27.92 2.34 16.47
CA GLN A 425 -28.34 1.44 17.54
C GLN A 425 -28.75 0.06 17.00
N ARG A 426 -29.48 -0.01 15.87
CA ARG A 426 -29.81 -1.28 15.21
C ARG A 426 -28.55 -2.04 14.76
N ILE A 427 -27.56 -1.36 14.19
CA ILE A 427 -26.28 -2.00 13.82
C ILE A 427 -25.54 -2.51 15.06
N ASN A 428 -25.45 -1.70 16.11
CA ASN A 428 -24.78 -2.11 17.35
C ASN A 428 -25.48 -3.27 18.08
N ALA A 429 -26.80 -3.42 17.92
CA ALA A 429 -27.54 -4.56 18.47
C ALA A 429 -27.17 -5.88 17.74
N GLU A 430 -27.05 -5.86 16.41
CA GLU A 430 -26.60 -7.02 15.63
C GLU A 430 -25.15 -7.41 15.94
N ILE A 431 -24.26 -6.41 16.04
CA ILE A 431 -22.84 -6.61 16.39
C ILE A 431 -22.73 -7.26 17.77
N ARG A 432 -23.36 -6.68 18.81
CA ARG A 432 -23.32 -7.21 20.18
C ARG A 432 -23.95 -8.59 20.33
N ALA A 433 -24.87 -8.95 19.44
CA ALA A 433 -25.51 -10.26 19.43
C ALA A 433 -24.71 -11.34 18.67
N GLY A 434 -23.46 -11.05 18.26
CA GLY A 434 -22.58 -12.01 17.58
C GLY A 434 -22.99 -12.32 16.14
N ARG A 435 -23.94 -11.58 15.54
CA ARG A 435 -24.47 -11.86 14.19
C ARG A 435 -23.66 -11.22 13.06
N VAL A 436 -22.40 -10.83 13.32
CA VAL A 436 -21.57 -10.09 12.36
C VAL A 436 -20.09 -10.48 12.41
N PHE A 437 -19.50 -10.74 13.59
CA PHE A 437 -18.06 -10.93 13.78
C PHE A 437 -17.75 -12.03 14.81
N ASP A 438 -16.54 -12.62 14.75
CA ASP A 438 -16.09 -13.68 15.69
C ASP A 438 -15.90 -13.16 17.12
N ALA A 439 -15.59 -11.88 17.28
CA ALA A 439 -15.50 -11.20 18.57
C ALA A 439 -15.84 -9.70 18.42
N VAL A 440 -16.11 -9.03 19.55
CA VAL A 440 -16.60 -7.64 19.57
C VAL A 440 -15.79 -6.76 20.53
N ALA A 441 -15.37 -5.59 20.05
CA ALA A 441 -14.89 -4.48 20.86
C ALA A 441 -16.00 -3.42 21.01
N ASP A 442 -16.56 -3.28 22.22
CA ASP A 442 -17.70 -2.39 22.48
C ASP A 442 -17.25 -0.94 22.74
N PHE A 443 -16.73 -0.29 21.69
CA PHE A 443 -16.33 1.13 21.72
C PHE A 443 -17.48 2.10 22.02
N ASP A 444 -18.74 1.73 21.77
CA ASP A 444 -19.89 2.52 22.22
C ASP A 444 -19.96 2.53 23.75
N LYS A 445 -19.95 1.35 24.38
CA LYS A 445 -19.93 1.24 25.84
C LYS A 445 -18.65 1.84 26.46
N ALA A 446 -17.51 1.76 25.77
CA ALA A 446 -16.24 2.27 26.26
C ALA A 446 -16.16 3.80 26.32
N LEU A 447 -16.75 4.49 25.34
CA LEU A 447 -16.61 5.95 25.19
C LEU A 447 -17.86 6.76 25.54
N ARG A 448 -19.06 6.18 25.56
CA ARG A 448 -20.28 6.95 25.79
C ARG A 448 -20.35 7.56 27.18
N ASP A 449 -20.97 8.73 27.27
CA ASP A 449 -21.30 9.36 28.55
C ASP A 449 -22.32 8.49 29.32
N PRO A 450 -22.09 8.15 30.60
CA PRO A 450 -23.00 7.28 31.36
C PRO A 450 -24.35 7.94 31.67
N TYR A 451 -24.42 9.28 31.70
CA TYR A 451 -25.64 10.05 31.94
C TYR A 451 -26.29 10.54 30.63
N ALA A 452 -25.52 10.61 29.54
CA ALA A 452 -26.02 10.93 28.19
C ALA A 452 -25.54 9.93 27.11
N PRO A 453 -25.98 8.65 27.11
CA PRO A 453 -25.38 7.54 26.33
C PRO A 453 -25.39 7.63 24.79
N ARG A 454 -25.88 8.73 24.22
CA ARG A 454 -25.78 9.05 22.78
C ARG A 454 -24.59 9.97 22.45
N ARG A 455 -23.92 10.51 23.46
CA ARG A 455 -22.74 11.40 23.36
C ARG A 455 -21.48 10.64 23.78
N LEU A 456 -20.32 11.12 23.31
CA LEU A 456 -19.03 10.76 23.91
C LEU A 456 -18.94 11.38 25.32
N ARG A 457 -18.23 10.71 26.24
CA ARG A 457 -17.88 11.28 27.55
C ARG A 457 -16.97 12.50 27.35
N ALA A 458 -17.19 13.58 28.07
CA ALA A 458 -16.61 14.90 27.74
C ALA A 458 -15.06 14.97 27.72
N ASP A 459 -14.37 14.10 28.46
CA ASP A 459 -12.91 13.96 28.46
C ASP A 459 -12.37 13.01 27.38
N HIS A 460 -13.24 12.18 26.79
CA HIS A 460 -12.96 11.32 25.64
C HIS A 460 -13.30 12.00 24.30
N ASP A 461 -14.10 13.06 24.27
CA ASP A 461 -14.46 13.81 23.05
C ASP A 461 -13.33 14.78 22.65
N SER A 462 -13.04 14.91 21.36
CA SER A 462 -12.14 15.97 20.85
C SER A 462 -12.79 17.37 20.82
N GLY A 463 -14.03 17.51 21.28
CA GLY A 463 -14.87 18.69 21.09
C GLY A 463 -15.53 18.76 19.71
N ASP A 464 -15.48 17.70 18.90
CA ASP A 464 -16.12 17.64 17.58
C ASP A 464 -17.24 16.58 17.47
N HIS A 465 -17.56 15.95 18.61
CA HIS A 465 -18.69 15.06 18.85
C HIS A 465 -18.75 13.83 17.94
N LEU A 466 -17.59 13.41 17.42
CA LEU A 466 -17.41 12.15 16.67
C LEU A 466 -16.03 11.55 16.93
N HIS A 467 -14.98 12.37 16.92
CA HIS A 467 -13.62 11.88 17.12
C HIS A 467 -13.24 11.86 18.60
N PRO A 468 -12.47 10.84 19.04
CA PRO A 468 -11.85 10.81 20.35
C PRO A 468 -10.78 11.89 20.53
N SER A 469 -10.57 12.28 21.78
CA SER A 469 -9.28 12.81 22.27
C SER A 469 -8.26 11.67 22.43
N ASP A 470 -6.98 12.00 22.69
CA ASP A 470 -5.96 10.99 23.04
C ASP A 470 -6.40 10.07 24.19
N LYS A 471 -7.10 10.62 25.20
CA LYS A 471 -7.69 9.83 26.29
C LYS A 471 -8.79 8.90 25.81
N GLY A 472 -9.62 9.34 24.88
CA GLY A 472 -10.63 8.50 24.24
C GLY A 472 -10.01 7.39 23.37
N TYR A 473 -8.94 7.66 22.64
CA TYR A 473 -8.20 6.64 21.89
C TYR A 473 -7.53 5.62 22.81
N ALA A 474 -6.88 6.07 23.90
CA ALA A 474 -6.37 5.18 24.93
C ALA A 474 -7.49 4.33 25.58
N GLN A 475 -8.70 4.89 25.78
CA GLN A 475 -9.85 4.15 26.28
C GLN A 475 -10.40 3.12 25.27
N MET A 476 -10.40 3.42 23.97
CA MET A 476 -10.74 2.42 22.92
C MET A 476 -9.80 1.23 23.01
N ALA A 477 -8.49 1.47 22.99
CA ALA A 477 -7.47 0.43 23.15
C ALA A 477 -7.66 -0.33 24.48
N ASN A 478 -7.87 0.36 25.60
CA ASN A 478 -8.08 -0.26 26.91
C ASN A 478 -9.32 -1.13 27.01
N SER A 479 -10.40 -0.79 26.28
CA SER A 479 -11.60 -1.64 26.18
C SER A 479 -11.41 -2.90 25.33
N PHE A 480 -10.35 -2.97 24.53
CA PHE A 480 -10.04 -4.10 23.67
C PHE A 480 -9.41 -5.26 24.47
N GLY A 481 -10.15 -6.36 24.63
CA GLY A 481 -9.67 -7.57 25.28
C GLY A 481 -8.65 -8.31 24.40
N LEU A 482 -7.38 -8.33 24.80
CA LEU A 482 -6.27 -8.89 23.99
C LEU A 482 -6.48 -10.36 23.62
N ASP A 483 -7.09 -11.13 24.51
CA ASP A 483 -7.38 -12.56 24.32
C ASP A 483 -8.39 -12.82 23.18
N THR A 484 -9.14 -11.80 22.74
CA THR A 484 -10.00 -11.91 21.53
C THR A 484 -9.18 -12.12 20.25
N LEU A 485 -7.88 -11.79 20.26
CA LEU A 485 -6.96 -12.00 19.14
C LEU A 485 -6.44 -13.45 19.05
N LYS A 486 -6.73 -14.33 20.03
CA LYS A 486 -6.36 -15.75 19.98
C LYS A 486 -7.25 -16.54 19.02
N GLY A 487 -6.67 -17.57 18.39
CA GLY A 487 -7.36 -18.51 17.50
C GLY A 487 -7.50 -18.02 16.06
N ALA A 488 -7.93 -18.93 15.19
CA ALA A 488 -8.28 -18.64 13.79
C ALA A 488 -9.79 -18.38 13.64
N ALA A 489 -10.24 -18.09 12.42
CA ALA A 489 -11.65 -18.23 12.06
C ALA A 489 -12.13 -19.69 12.23
N PRO A 490 -13.45 -19.94 12.42
CA PRO A 490 -14.01 -21.28 12.22
C PRO A 490 -13.69 -21.79 10.80
N ALA A 491 -13.33 -23.06 10.66
CA ALA A 491 -13.18 -23.66 9.35
C ALA A 491 -14.56 -23.98 8.77
N GLU A 492 -14.95 -23.29 7.69
CA GLU A 492 -16.01 -23.78 6.81
C GLU A 492 -15.47 -25.00 6.04
N LEU A 493 -16.23 -26.11 6.07
CA LEU A 493 -15.91 -27.42 5.49
C LEU A 493 -16.96 -27.82 4.45
#